data_AF-A0A967LKY8-F1
#
_entry.id   AF-A0A967LKY8-F1
#
_cell.length_a   1.000
_cell.length_b   1.000
_cell.length_c   1.000
_cell.angle_alpha   90.00
_cell.angle_beta   90.00
_cell.angle_gamma   90.00
#
_symmetry.space_group_name_H-M   'P 1'
#
loop_
_entity.id
_entity.type
_entity.pdbx_description
1 polymer ?
#
loop_
_entity_poly.entity_id
_entity_poly.type
_entity_poly.pdbx_seq_one_letter_code
_entity_poly.pdbx_strand_id
1 'polypeptide(L)'
;GIVAALERARAAARGRYLARMDADDVATPRRLEAQLALMGDRPGLVACGCGVEYFPREALRDGALRYEAWINSCVTEEEIERAIFVECPLAHPTLFARADAIAAVGGYRDAGWPEDYDLVLRLWAAGGRLGKVPDVLLRWREGPGRLSRTDPRYAPDAFLACKVHHLRRTLLRGRAGVVIWGAGPVGKALS
;
A
#
# COMPACT_ATOMS: atom_id res chain seq x y z
N GLY A 1 6.45 18.12 3.94
CA GLY A 1 5.77 17.19 3.01
C GLY A 1 5.41 15.90 3.73
N ILE A 2 4.62 15.05 3.10
CA ILE A 2 4.07 13.80 3.69
C ILE A 2 5.16 12.86 4.23
N VAL A 3 6.23 12.60 3.47
CA VAL A 3 7.36 11.74 3.88
C VAL A 3 8.01 12.23 5.18
N ALA A 4 8.29 13.54 5.29
CA ALA A 4 8.92 14.10 6.49
C ALA A 4 8.03 13.97 7.73
N ALA A 5 6.70 14.09 7.57
CA ALA A 5 5.74 13.90 8.65
C ALA A 5 5.68 12.42 9.08
N LEU A 6 5.62 11.50 8.12
CA LEU A 6 5.64 10.05 8.37
C LEU A 6 6.91 9.62 9.09
N GLU A 7 8.09 10.06 8.64
CA GLU A 7 9.37 9.71 9.28
C GLU A 7 9.51 10.34 10.67
N ARG A 8 9.00 11.57 10.89
CA ARG A 8 8.96 12.16 12.23
C ARG A 8 8.10 11.33 13.19
N ALA A 9 6.92 10.88 12.75
CA ALA A 9 6.07 10.01 13.55
C ALA A 9 6.73 8.65 13.82
N ARG A 10 7.32 8.04 12.78
CA ARG A 10 8.04 6.76 12.89
C ARG A 10 9.19 6.83 13.90
N ALA A 11 9.99 7.90 13.85
CA ALA A 11 11.13 8.09 14.75
C ALA A 11 10.71 8.30 16.21
N ALA A 12 9.52 8.87 16.46
CA ALA A 12 8.98 9.07 17.80
C ALA A 12 8.30 7.82 18.37
N ALA A 13 7.86 6.90 17.51
CA ALA A 13 7.15 5.69 17.92
C ALA A 13 8.09 4.70 18.64
N ARG A 14 7.57 4.07 19.70
CA ARG A 14 8.30 3.09 20.54
C ARG A 14 7.66 1.70 20.58
N GLY A 15 6.59 1.50 19.82
CA GLY A 15 5.87 0.24 19.77
C GLY A 15 6.60 -0.80 18.93
N ARG A 16 6.38 -2.09 19.24
CA ARG A 16 6.82 -3.21 18.39
C ARG A 16 6.18 -3.15 17.00
N TYR A 17 4.95 -2.67 16.95
CA TYR A 17 4.18 -2.45 15.72
C TYR A 17 3.93 -0.96 15.52
N LEU A 18 3.90 -0.55 14.27
CA LEU A 18 3.52 0.77 13.81
C LEU A 18 2.16 0.65 13.11
N ALA A 19 1.17 1.42 13.58
CA ALA A 19 -0.13 1.53 12.96
C ALA A 19 -0.28 2.93 12.36
N ARG A 20 -0.41 3.01 11.04
CA ARG A 20 -0.64 4.27 10.31
C ARG A 20 -2.13 4.52 10.17
N MET A 21 -2.55 5.78 10.24
CA MET A 21 -3.90 6.25 9.87
C MET A 21 -3.81 7.71 9.43
N ASP A 22 -4.65 8.13 8.48
CA ASP A 22 -4.79 9.55 8.17
C ASP A 22 -5.65 10.26 9.22
N ALA A 23 -5.37 11.54 9.45
CA ALA A 23 -6.00 12.32 10.52
C ALA A 23 -7.50 12.55 10.30
N ASP A 24 -8.00 12.34 9.09
CA ASP A 24 -9.37 12.59 8.65
C ASP A 24 -10.18 11.30 8.42
N ASP A 25 -9.57 10.14 8.60
CA ASP A 25 -10.20 8.82 8.56
C ASP A 25 -10.92 8.47 9.87
N VAL A 26 -11.70 7.38 9.85
CA VAL A 26 -12.34 6.83 11.06
C VAL A 26 -12.12 5.32 11.15
N ALA A 27 -11.36 4.88 12.14
CA ALA A 27 -11.19 3.46 12.44
C ALA A 27 -12.36 2.90 13.25
N THR A 28 -12.69 1.64 13.02
CA THR A 28 -13.55 0.91 13.96
C THR A 28 -12.79 0.60 15.25
N PRO A 29 -13.47 0.46 16.41
CA PRO A 29 -12.81 0.13 17.68
C PRO A 29 -12.01 -1.18 17.65
N ARG A 30 -12.36 -2.10 16.74
CA ARG A 30 -11.74 -3.43 16.61
C ARG A 30 -10.53 -3.48 15.68
N ARG A 31 -10.20 -2.37 14.98
CA ARG A 31 -9.16 -2.36 13.95
C ARG A 31 -7.81 -2.89 14.45
N LEU A 32 -7.29 -2.30 15.51
CA LEU A 32 -5.96 -2.66 16.02
C LEU A 32 -5.92 -4.06 16.64
N GLU A 33 -7.00 -4.47 17.30
CA GLU A 33 -7.14 -5.82 17.86
C GLU A 33 -7.05 -6.89 16.76
N ALA A 34 -7.83 -6.73 15.69
CA ALA A 34 -7.88 -7.70 14.60
C ALA A 34 -6.55 -7.77 13.83
N GLN A 35 -5.90 -6.62 13.58
CA GLN A 35 -4.60 -6.57 12.91
C GLN A 35 -3.49 -7.19 13.77
N LEU A 36 -3.51 -6.94 15.08
CA LEU A 36 -2.57 -7.54 16.02
C LEU A 36 -2.74 -9.06 16.09
N ALA A 37 -3.98 -9.56 16.14
CA ALA A 37 -4.28 -10.99 16.12
C ALA A 37 -3.73 -11.65 14.85
N LEU A 38 -4.00 -11.08 13.68
CA LEU A 38 -3.48 -11.60 12.40
C LEU A 38 -1.94 -11.67 12.37
N MET A 39 -1.26 -10.62 12.85
CA MET A 39 0.20 -10.59 12.93
C MET A 39 0.77 -11.58 13.95
N GLY A 40 0.02 -11.87 15.02
CA GLY A 40 0.37 -12.87 16.03
C GLY A 40 0.24 -14.31 15.50
N ASP A 41 -0.85 -14.60 14.80
CA ASP A 41 -1.15 -15.93 14.23
C ASP A 41 -0.23 -16.29 13.06
N ARG A 42 0.36 -15.28 12.41
CA ARG A 42 1.26 -15.46 11.25
C ARG A 42 2.60 -14.75 11.46
N PRO A 43 3.56 -15.35 12.18
CA PRO A 43 4.84 -14.73 12.51
C PRO A 43 5.71 -14.30 11.31
N GLY A 44 5.45 -14.85 10.12
CA GLY A 44 6.11 -14.48 8.88
C GLY A 44 5.60 -13.17 8.26
N LEU A 45 4.44 -12.65 8.68
CA LEU A 45 3.94 -11.36 8.23
C LEU A 45 4.80 -10.23 8.80
N VAL A 46 5.22 -9.32 7.92
CA VAL A 46 5.92 -8.09 8.31
C VAL A 46 4.99 -6.88 8.34
N ALA A 47 3.90 -6.94 7.58
CA ALA A 47 2.85 -5.93 7.58
C ALA A 47 1.50 -6.53 7.19
N CYS A 48 0.43 -5.91 7.67
CA CYS A 48 -0.92 -6.16 7.22
C CYS A 48 -1.72 -4.87 7.05
N GLY A 49 -2.84 -4.96 6.33
CA GLY A 49 -3.90 -3.95 6.27
C GLY A 49 -5.23 -4.49 6.77
N CYS A 50 -6.30 -3.75 6.50
CA CYS A 50 -7.68 -4.21 6.66
C CYS A 50 -8.55 -3.69 5.51
N GLY A 51 -9.80 -4.15 5.45
CA GLY A 51 -10.77 -3.61 4.49
C GLY A 51 -11.12 -2.15 4.79
N VAL A 52 -11.45 -1.41 3.73
CA VAL A 52 -11.81 0.00 3.78
C VAL A 52 -13.21 0.27 3.22
N GLU A 53 -13.85 1.33 3.70
CA GLU A 53 -15.08 1.87 3.14
C GLU A 53 -14.88 3.37 2.88
N TYR A 54 -15.02 3.81 1.62
CA TYR A 54 -14.94 5.23 1.30
C TYR A 54 -16.12 6.01 1.90
N PHE A 55 -15.85 7.23 2.36
CA PHE A 55 -16.89 8.16 2.82
C PHE A 55 -16.52 9.63 2.57
N PRO A 56 -17.49 10.56 2.41
CA PRO A 56 -18.93 10.34 2.39
C PRO A 56 -19.37 9.58 1.12
N ARG A 57 -20.35 8.67 1.27
CA ARG A 57 -20.77 7.76 0.19
C ARG A 57 -21.37 8.52 -1.00
N GLU A 58 -21.96 9.67 -0.75
CA GLU A 58 -22.62 10.54 -1.72
C GLU A 58 -21.63 11.25 -2.66
N ALA A 59 -20.36 11.36 -2.25
CA ALA A 59 -19.31 11.97 -3.06
C ALA A 59 -18.60 10.98 -3.99
N LEU A 60 -18.99 9.70 -3.97
CA LEU A 60 -18.30 8.64 -4.69
C LEU A 60 -18.77 8.52 -6.14
N ARG A 61 -17.84 8.16 -7.01
CA ARG A 61 -18.09 7.80 -8.40
C ARG A 61 -17.78 6.32 -8.60
N ASP A 62 -18.27 5.73 -9.70
CA ASP A 62 -18.08 4.31 -10.04
C ASP A 62 -16.62 3.83 -9.92
N GLY A 63 -15.65 4.66 -10.33
CA GLY A 63 -14.24 4.31 -10.23
C GLY A 63 -13.76 4.09 -8.79
N ALA A 64 -14.24 4.90 -7.83
CA ALA A 64 -13.89 4.77 -6.42
C ALA A 64 -14.50 3.49 -5.82
N LEU A 65 -15.76 3.19 -6.16
CA LEU A 65 -16.45 1.98 -5.70
C LEU A 65 -15.81 0.70 -6.28
N ARG A 66 -15.41 0.72 -7.55
CA ARG A 66 -14.66 -0.41 -8.15
C ARG A 66 -13.30 -0.61 -7.50
N TYR A 67 -12.59 0.48 -7.19
CA TYR A 67 -11.31 0.41 -6.50
C TYR A 67 -11.48 -0.12 -5.07
N GLU A 68 -12.50 0.34 -4.33
CA GLU A 68 -12.85 -0.18 -3.00
C GLU A 68 -13.12 -1.69 -3.03
N ALA A 69 -13.95 -2.16 -3.97
CA ALA A 69 -14.24 -3.57 -4.12
C ALA A 69 -12.98 -4.38 -4.45
N TRP A 70 -12.15 -3.88 -5.38
CA TRP A 70 -10.90 -4.53 -5.77
C TRP A 70 -9.92 -4.62 -4.61
N ILE A 71 -9.63 -3.51 -3.93
CA ILE A 71 -8.66 -3.50 -2.83
C ILE A 71 -9.13 -4.36 -1.67
N ASN A 72 -10.44 -4.40 -1.39
CA ASN A 72 -10.99 -5.27 -0.34
C ASN A 72 -10.97 -6.76 -0.72
N SER A 73 -10.92 -7.10 -2.02
CA SER A 73 -10.82 -8.50 -2.47
C SER A 73 -9.41 -9.11 -2.34
N CYS A 74 -8.36 -8.31 -2.20
CA CYS A 74 -6.99 -8.81 -2.05
C CYS A 74 -6.69 -9.16 -0.58
N VAL A 75 -7.11 -10.34 -0.10
CA VAL A 75 -7.06 -10.69 1.32
C VAL A 75 -5.88 -11.60 1.66
N THR A 76 -5.67 -12.65 0.86
CA THR A 76 -4.61 -13.64 1.14
C THR A 76 -3.22 -13.13 0.74
N GLU A 77 -2.17 -13.78 1.27
CA GLU A 77 -0.78 -13.47 0.90
C GLU A 77 -0.57 -13.61 -0.62
N GLU A 78 -1.14 -14.67 -1.21
CA GLU A 78 -1.05 -14.94 -2.65
C GLU A 78 -1.82 -13.91 -3.49
N GLU A 79 -3.02 -13.51 -3.06
CA GLU A 79 -3.81 -12.47 -3.73
C GLU A 79 -3.09 -11.12 -3.68
N ILE A 80 -2.52 -10.78 -2.52
CA ILE A 80 -1.72 -9.57 -2.32
C ILE A 80 -0.48 -9.58 -3.21
N GLU A 81 0.27 -10.69 -3.26
CA GLU A 81 1.47 -10.82 -4.08
C GLU A 81 1.14 -10.71 -5.57
N ARG A 82 0.06 -11.35 -6.04
CA ARG A 82 -0.40 -11.23 -7.43
C ARG A 82 -0.83 -9.82 -7.78
N ALA A 83 -1.39 -9.08 -6.81
CA ALA A 83 -1.87 -7.72 -7.00
C ALA A 83 -0.76 -6.66 -6.88
N ILE A 84 0.40 -6.98 -6.27
CA ILE A 84 1.37 -5.99 -5.81
C ILE A 84 1.96 -5.11 -6.93
N PHE A 85 1.93 -5.54 -8.20
CA PHE A 85 2.34 -4.73 -9.36
C PHE A 85 1.16 -4.18 -10.18
N VAL A 86 -0.08 -4.54 -9.84
CA VAL A 86 -1.29 -3.93 -10.39
C VAL A 86 -1.52 -2.57 -9.72
N GLU A 87 -1.55 -2.57 -8.39
CA GLU A 87 -1.59 -1.39 -7.50
C GLU A 87 -1.12 -1.84 -6.10
N CYS A 88 -0.95 -0.92 -5.16
CA CYS A 88 -0.75 -1.15 -3.75
C CYS A 88 -1.97 -1.88 -3.17
N PRO A 89 -1.83 -3.16 -2.79
CA PRO A 89 -2.95 -3.95 -2.31
C PRO A 89 -3.28 -3.65 -0.85
N LEU A 90 -2.48 -2.85 -0.15
CA LEU A 90 -2.74 -2.41 1.22
C LEU A 90 -3.06 -0.92 1.20
N ALA A 91 -4.31 -0.56 1.50
CA ALA A 91 -4.68 0.84 1.67
C ALA A 91 -3.79 1.44 2.75
N HIS A 92 -2.98 2.44 2.40
CA HIS A 92 -1.97 3.00 3.30
C HIS A 92 -2.53 3.39 4.69
N PRO A 93 -3.75 3.97 4.85
CA PRO A 93 -4.25 4.34 6.17
C PRO A 93 -4.66 3.16 7.05
N THR A 94 -4.57 1.95 6.53
CA THR A 94 -4.74 0.71 7.26
C THR A 94 -3.41 0.04 7.63
N LEU A 95 -2.26 0.55 7.16
CA LEU A 95 -0.98 -0.13 7.33
C LEU A 95 -0.67 -0.37 8.82
N PHE A 96 -0.49 -1.64 9.17
CA PHE A 96 -0.04 -2.12 10.47
C PHE A 96 1.17 -3.01 10.26
N ALA A 97 2.35 -2.60 10.73
CA ALA A 97 3.61 -3.24 10.35
C ALA A 97 4.57 -3.37 11.52
N ARG A 98 5.48 -4.34 11.47
CA ARG A 98 6.54 -4.45 12.46
C ARG A 98 7.51 -3.28 12.32
N ALA A 99 7.85 -2.64 13.43
CA ALA A 99 8.74 -1.48 13.43
C ALA A 99 10.15 -1.83 12.92
N ASP A 100 10.64 -3.02 13.26
CA ASP A 100 11.94 -3.54 12.81
C ASP A 100 11.98 -3.78 11.30
N ALA A 101 10.92 -4.33 10.71
CA ALA A 101 10.82 -4.56 9.27
C ALA A 101 10.83 -3.24 8.48
N ILE A 102 10.08 -2.23 8.92
CA ILE A 102 10.11 -0.89 8.30
C ILE A 102 11.51 -0.27 8.42
N ALA A 103 12.16 -0.40 9.58
CA ALA A 103 13.51 0.13 9.79
C ALA A 103 14.54 -0.58 8.90
N ALA A 104 14.44 -1.91 8.76
CA ALA A 104 15.35 -2.72 7.94
C ALA A 104 15.31 -2.33 6.45
N VAL A 105 14.15 -1.89 5.94
CA VAL A 105 14.03 -1.38 4.57
C VAL A 105 14.27 0.13 4.46
N GLY A 106 14.60 0.80 5.57
CA GLY A 106 15.00 2.21 5.64
C GLY A 106 13.85 3.22 5.65
N GLY A 107 12.69 2.88 6.21
CA GLY A 107 11.58 3.82 6.44
C GLY A 107 10.88 4.32 5.17
N TYR A 108 10.16 5.43 5.27
CA TYR A 108 9.58 6.15 4.14
C TYR A 108 10.66 6.98 3.43
N ARG A 109 10.56 7.08 2.11
CA ARG A 109 11.53 7.78 1.26
C ARG A 109 10.79 8.65 0.26
N ASP A 110 11.35 9.82 -0.04
CA ASP A 110 10.92 10.62 -1.18
C ASP A 110 11.80 10.25 -2.37
N ALA A 111 11.23 9.50 -3.31
CA ALA A 111 11.90 9.05 -4.53
C ALA A 111 11.22 9.60 -5.80
N GLY A 112 10.32 10.58 -5.67
CA GLY A 112 9.55 11.13 -6.78
C GLY A 112 8.34 10.29 -7.21
N TRP A 113 7.94 9.30 -6.41
CA TRP A 113 6.77 8.43 -6.61
C TRP A 113 6.07 8.16 -5.26
N PRO A 114 4.94 7.44 -5.23
CA PRO A 114 4.17 7.23 -3.99
C PRO A 114 5.01 6.51 -2.93
N GLU A 115 5.23 7.18 -1.80
CA GLU A 115 6.13 6.70 -0.75
C GLU A 115 5.59 5.48 0.00
N ASP A 116 4.26 5.36 0.03
CA ASP A 116 3.52 4.27 0.65
C ASP A 116 3.65 2.99 -0.17
N TYR A 117 3.42 3.07 -1.47
CA TYR A 117 3.58 1.96 -2.38
C TYR A 117 5.04 1.51 -2.48
N ASP A 118 5.98 2.47 -2.52
CA ASP A 118 7.41 2.17 -2.46
C ASP A 118 7.81 1.40 -1.19
N LEU A 119 7.28 1.79 -0.03
CA LEU A 119 7.53 1.08 1.23
C LEU A 119 7.01 -0.36 1.17
N VAL A 120 5.78 -0.56 0.68
CA VAL A 120 5.17 -1.89 0.56
C VAL A 120 5.98 -2.79 -0.39
N LEU A 121 6.40 -2.27 -1.54
CA LEU A 121 7.25 -2.99 -2.48
C LEU A 121 8.62 -3.34 -1.89
N ARG A 122 9.23 -2.44 -1.10
CA ARG A 122 10.50 -2.74 -0.42
C ARG A 122 10.36 -3.81 0.66
N LEU A 123 9.27 -3.79 1.43
CA LEU A 123 8.99 -4.83 2.43
C LEU A 123 8.83 -6.20 1.76
N TRP A 124 8.06 -6.27 0.66
CA TRP A 124 7.91 -7.49 -0.13
C TRP A 124 9.24 -7.94 -0.76
N ALA A 125 9.99 -7.01 -1.38
CA ALA A 125 11.28 -7.31 -2.02
C ALA A 125 12.35 -7.81 -1.03
N ALA A 126 12.22 -7.46 0.26
CA ALA A 126 13.07 -7.97 1.34
C ALA A 126 12.67 -9.38 1.82
N GLY A 127 11.68 -10.02 1.18
CA GLY A 127 11.15 -11.33 1.57
C GLY A 127 10.07 -11.26 2.66
N GLY A 128 9.59 -10.07 3.00
CA GLY A 128 8.53 -9.87 3.98
C GLY A 128 7.16 -10.27 3.43
N ARG A 129 6.41 -11.05 4.18
CA ARG A 129 5.04 -11.43 3.81
C ARG A 129 4.05 -10.34 4.22
N LEU A 130 3.04 -10.13 3.37
CA LEU A 130 2.03 -9.10 3.53
C LEU A 130 0.66 -9.76 3.67
N GLY A 131 -0.17 -9.29 4.61
CA GLY A 131 -1.50 -9.85 4.84
C GLY A 131 -2.59 -8.78 4.90
N LYS A 132 -3.84 -9.22 5.04
CA LYS A 132 -4.97 -8.31 5.27
C LYS A 132 -6.02 -8.97 6.15
N VAL A 133 -6.57 -8.19 7.07
CA VAL A 133 -7.79 -8.56 7.79
C VAL A 133 -8.98 -8.39 6.83
N PRO A 134 -9.81 -9.43 6.59
CA PRO A 134 -10.89 -9.39 5.60
C PRO A 134 -12.00 -8.38 5.93
N ASP A 135 -12.16 -8.03 7.21
CA ASP A 135 -13.20 -7.12 7.66
C ASP A 135 -12.92 -5.66 7.24
N VAL A 136 -13.99 -4.92 6.93
CA VAL A 136 -13.93 -3.47 6.75
C VAL A 136 -13.81 -2.80 8.11
N LEU A 137 -12.62 -2.28 8.42
CA LEU A 137 -12.29 -1.74 9.75
C LEU A 137 -11.79 -0.29 9.71
N LEU A 138 -11.80 0.33 8.54
CA LEU A 138 -11.48 1.74 8.36
C LEU A 138 -12.46 2.39 7.38
N ARG A 139 -13.07 3.50 7.79
CA ARG A 139 -13.74 4.42 6.88
C ARG A 139 -12.69 5.38 6.34
N TRP A 140 -12.47 5.35 5.03
CA TRP A 140 -11.45 6.10 4.32
C TRP A 140 -12.03 7.36 3.69
N ARG A 141 -11.53 8.52 4.11
CA ARG A 141 -12.08 9.79 3.64
C ARG A 141 -11.77 10.00 2.17
N GLU A 142 -12.81 10.31 1.42
CA GLU A 142 -12.74 10.73 0.04
C GLU A 142 -13.02 12.23 -0.09
N GLY A 143 -12.25 12.91 -0.94
CA GLY A 143 -12.39 14.34 -1.14
C GLY A 143 -11.47 14.89 -2.25
N PRO A 144 -11.73 16.12 -2.71
CA PRO A 144 -10.96 16.73 -3.79
C PRO A 144 -9.53 17.11 -3.39
N GLY A 145 -9.27 17.35 -2.10
CA GLY A 145 -7.95 17.71 -1.57
C GLY A 145 -7.07 16.50 -1.21
N ARG A 146 -7.48 15.28 -1.53
CA ARG A 146 -6.74 14.07 -1.20
C ARG A 146 -5.43 14.03 -1.99
N LEU A 147 -4.30 13.84 -1.31
CA LEU A 147 -2.97 13.89 -1.94
C LEU A 147 -2.84 12.93 -3.13
N SER A 148 -3.42 11.73 -3.03
CA SER A 148 -3.43 10.74 -4.12
C SER A 148 -4.18 11.18 -5.37
N ARG A 149 -4.90 12.31 -5.34
CA ARG A 149 -5.59 12.92 -6.49
C ARG A 149 -4.90 14.14 -7.05
N THR A 150 -4.16 14.87 -6.22
CA THR A 150 -3.67 16.20 -6.57
C THR A 150 -2.15 16.28 -6.69
N ASP A 151 -1.43 15.39 -6.02
CA ASP A 151 0.02 15.43 -5.97
C ASP A 151 0.62 14.64 -7.15
N PRO A 152 1.57 15.24 -7.91
CA PRO A 152 2.15 14.61 -9.09
C PRO A 152 2.89 13.29 -8.79
N ARG A 153 3.30 13.05 -7.54
CA ARG A 153 3.91 11.78 -7.15
C ARG A 153 2.93 10.61 -7.23
N TYR A 154 1.62 10.85 -7.24
CA TYR A 154 0.59 9.81 -7.44
C TYR A 154 0.07 9.77 -8.88
N ALA A 155 0.72 10.47 -9.82
CA ALA A 155 0.37 10.36 -11.23
C ALA A 155 0.69 8.95 -11.79
N PRO A 156 -0.02 8.49 -12.84
CA PRO A 156 0.22 7.19 -13.45
C PRO A 156 1.69 6.92 -13.83
N ASP A 157 2.41 7.93 -14.34
CA ASP A 157 3.81 7.81 -14.74
C ASP A 157 4.74 7.57 -13.54
N ALA A 158 4.44 8.20 -12.39
CA ALA A 158 5.21 8.01 -11.17
C ALA A 158 4.99 6.59 -10.59
N PHE A 159 3.75 6.09 -10.61
CA PHE A 159 3.45 4.69 -10.28
C PHE A 159 4.19 3.73 -11.22
N LEU A 160 4.20 4.00 -12.52
CA LEU A 160 4.91 3.16 -13.49
C LEU A 160 6.42 3.17 -13.23
N ALA A 161 7.03 4.34 -12.98
CA ALA A 161 8.44 4.46 -12.65
C ALA A 161 8.81 3.66 -11.39
N CYS A 162 7.98 3.72 -10.35
CA CYS A 162 8.13 2.93 -9.12
C CYS A 162 8.10 1.42 -9.43
N LYS A 163 7.09 0.95 -10.20
CA LYS A 163 6.98 -0.46 -10.57
C LYS A 163 8.18 -0.95 -11.37
N VAL A 164 8.62 -0.21 -12.38
CA VAL A 164 9.80 -0.54 -13.19
C VAL A 164 11.06 -0.58 -12.32
N HIS A 165 11.22 0.36 -11.39
CA HIS A 165 12.34 0.39 -10.45
C HIS A 165 12.45 -0.91 -9.65
N HIS A 166 11.32 -1.36 -9.09
CA HIS A 166 11.26 -2.57 -8.26
C HIS A 166 11.35 -3.85 -9.09
N LEU A 167 10.64 -3.95 -10.22
CA LEU A 167 10.72 -5.11 -11.12
C LEU A 167 12.15 -5.40 -11.58
N ARG A 168 12.92 -4.38 -11.95
CA ARG A 168 14.33 -4.52 -12.36
C ARG A 168 15.24 -5.06 -11.27
N ARG A 169 14.89 -4.84 -10.00
CA ARG A 169 15.68 -5.25 -8.82
C ARG A 169 15.24 -6.60 -8.26
N THR A 170 14.03 -7.05 -8.60
CA THR A 170 13.45 -8.29 -8.12
C THR A 170 13.28 -9.30 -9.26
N LEU A 171 12.10 -9.39 -9.86
CA LEU A 171 11.69 -10.45 -10.78
C LEU A 171 12.51 -10.47 -12.10
N LEU A 172 13.04 -9.32 -12.50
CA LEU A 172 13.82 -9.16 -13.72
C LEU A 172 15.33 -9.13 -13.47
N ARG A 173 15.78 -9.29 -12.23
CA ARG A 173 17.21 -9.26 -11.90
C ARG A 173 17.94 -10.37 -12.66
N GLY A 174 18.99 -9.99 -13.39
CA GLY A 174 19.80 -10.93 -14.17
C GLY A 174 19.16 -11.40 -15.49
N ARG A 175 17.98 -10.89 -15.87
CA ARG A 175 17.37 -11.18 -17.17
C ARG A 175 17.97 -10.29 -18.25
N ALA A 176 18.27 -10.86 -19.41
CA ALA A 176 18.84 -10.15 -20.57
C ALA A 176 17.81 -9.27 -21.31
N GLY A 177 16.52 -9.51 -21.11
CA GLY A 177 15.44 -8.76 -21.72
C GLY A 177 14.07 -9.18 -21.18
N VAL A 178 13.04 -8.42 -21.52
CA VAL A 178 11.64 -8.71 -21.20
C VAL A 178 10.77 -8.43 -22.41
N VAL A 179 9.71 -9.21 -22.58
CA VAL A 179 8.64 -8.90 -23.52
C VAL A 179 7.48 -8.33 -22.71
N ILE A 180 7.08 -7.11 -23.06
CA ILE A 180 5.89 -6.48 -22.49
C ILE A 180 4.78 -6.66 -23.51
N TRP A 181 3.67 -7.26 -23.10
CA TRP A 181 2.46 -7.35 -23.91
C TRP A 181 1.27 -7.03 -23.03
N GLY A 182 0.44 -6.08 -23.48
CA GLY A 182 -0.84 -5.79 -22.86
C GLY A 182 -1.87 -5.32 -23.88
N ALA A 183 -3.15 -5.53 -23.56
CA ALA A 183 -4.27 -4.95 -24.29
C ALA A 183 -4.82 -3.78 -23.46
N GLY A 184 -4.99 -2.61 -24.08
CA GLY A 184 -5.52 -1.40 -23.44
C GLY A 184 -4.55 -0.21 -23.47
N PRO A 185 -4.96 0.98 -22.98
CA PRO A 185 -4.14 2.20 -23.09
C PRO A 185 -2.77 2.08 -22.43
N VAL A 186 -2.71 1.49 -21.22
CA VAL A 186 -1.45 1.27 -20.49
C VAL A 186 -0.58 0.22 -21.19
N GLY A 187 -1.17 -0.88 -21.64
CA GLY A 187 -0.46 -1.92 -22.38
C GLY A 187 0.18 -1.36 -23.65
N LYS A 188 -0.58 -0.61 -24.46
CA LYS A 188 -0.11 0.03 -25.69
C LYS A 188 0.95 1.10 -25.48
N ALA A 189 0.97 1.75 -24.32
CA ALA A 189 2.00 2.74 -23.99
C ALA A 189 3.34 2.08 -23.60
N LEU A 190 3.32 0.80 -23.22
CA LEU A 190 4.46 0.06 -22.69
C LEU A 190 4.98 -1.04 -23.62
N SER A 191 4.17 -1.49 -24.59
CA SER A 191 4.48 -2.47 -25.64
C SER A 191 4.96 -1.79 -26.91
#